data_AF-A0A946X697-F1
#
_entry.id   AF-A0A946X697-F1
#
_cell.length_a   1.000
_cell.length_b   1.000
_cell.length_c   1.000
_cell.angle_alpha   90.00
_cell.angle_beta   90.00
_cell.angle_gamma   90.00
#
_symmetry.space_group_name_H-M   'P 1'
#
loop_
_entity.id
_entity.type
_entity.pdbx_description
1 polymer ?
#
loop_
_entity_poly.entity_id
_entity_poly.type
_entity_poly.pdbx_seq_one_letter_code
_entity_poly.pdbx_strand_id
1 'polypeptide(L)'
;MTRCAWFHCFSGIAGDMALGSLIDAGADGDAVLAMLNQLDLPDWELTFEPVLRGGLAGIKARVVAHETHVHRTATDIAAMIEKAQLPSRVTKRALATFWALAEVEGRMHNQPPEQVHFHEVGAIDSIIDIVGTCAALESLDIDEIWASAITTGTGTTQAAHGEIPVPAPATVGLLVGVPTRGTEVPFELTTPTGAALLVANATGWGPMPAMQIEASGFGAGDRDLEGRPNMTQVIV
;
A
#
# COMPACT_ATOMS: atom_id res chain seq x y z
N MET A 1 -25.94 -0.98 -3.80
CA MET A 1 -25.51 -1.93 -2.75
C MET A 1 -24.09 -1.53 -2.41
N THR A 2 -23.69 -1.63 -1.13
CA THR A 2 -22.31 -1.32 -0.74
C THR A 2 -21.36 -2.30 -1.43
N ARG A 3 -20.39 -1.79 -2.17
CA ARG A 3 -19.35 -2.62 -2.79
C ARG A 3 -18.14 -2.73 -1.86
N CYS A 4 -17.68 -3.94 -1.59
CA CYS A 4 -16.67 -4.20 -0.57
C CYS A 4 -15.43 -4.83 -1.20
N ALA A 5 -14.23 -4.39 -0.80
CA ALA A 5 -13.00 -5.11 -1.07
C ALA A 5 -12.50 -5.74 0.24
N TRP A 6 -12.30 -7.06 0.25
CA TRP A 6 -11.65 -7.76 1.36
C TRP A 6 -10.22 -8.14 0.99
N PHE A 7 -9.24 -7.56 1.69
CA PHE A 7 -7.83 -7.86 1.53
C PHE A 7 -7.42 -9.03 2.42
N HIS A 8 -6.94 -10.10 1.79
CA HIS A 8 -6.34 -11.24 2.45
C HIS A 8 -4.82 -11.09 2.44
N CYS A 9 -4.30 -10.55 3.53
CA CYS A 9 -2.87 -10.28 3.74
C CYS A 9 -2.11 -11.54 4.19
N PHE A 10 -2.32 -12.68 3.54
CA PHE A 10 -1.80 -13.98 3.98
C PHE A 10 -0.27 -14.11 3.88
N SER A 11 0.34 -13.35 2.97
CA SER A 11 1.80 -13.20 2.83
C SER A 11 2.25 -11.77 3.07
N GLY A 12 1.46 -11.00 3.82
CA GLY A 12 1.69 -9.59 4.10
C GLY A 12 1.05 -8.67 3.05
N ILE A 13 1.50 -7.42 3.02
CA ILE A 13 1.03 -6.39 2.08
C ILE A 13 2.05 -5.26 1.95
N ALA A 14 2.28 -4.84 0.70
CA ALA A 14 3.03 -3.65 0.34
C ALA A 14 2.20 -2.77 -0.61
N GLY A 15 2.67 -1.55 -0.91
CA GLY A 15 1.93 -0.60 -1.75
C GLY A 15 1.65 -1.14 -3.15
N ASP A 16 2.72 -1.53 -3.84
CA ASP A 16 2.70 -2.26 -5.10
C ASP A 16 1.83 -3.54 -5.09
N MET A 17 1.85 -4.32 -4.00
CA MET A 17 1.03 -5.53 -3.85
C MET A 17 -0.46 -5.18 -3.69
N ALA A 18 -0.78 -4.10 -2.98
CA ALA A 18 -2.15 -3.62 -2.86
C ALA A 18 -2.67 -3.18 -4.23
N LEU A 19 -1.92 -2.32 -4.92
CA LEU A 19 -2.25 -1.82 -6.26
C LEU A 19 -2.38 -2.96 -7.28
N GLY A 20 -1.38 -3.85 -7.36
CA GLY A 20 -1.38 -4.99 -8.26
C GLY A 20 -2.59 -5.91 -8.03
N SER A 21 -2.99 -6.13 -6.78
CA SER A 21 -4.14 -6.98 -6.47
C SER A 21 -5.45 -6.40 -7.00
N LEU A 22 -5.62 -5.08 -6.96
CA LEU A 22 -6.81 -4.40 -7.47
C LEU A 22 -6.86 -4.38 -8.99
N ILE A 23 -5.71 -4.20 -9.65
CA ILE A 23 -5.59 -4.30 -11.11
C ILE A 23 -5.95 -5.71 -11.58
N ASP A 24 -5.42 -6.74 -10.92
CA ASP A 24 -5.75 -8.14 -11.22
C ASP A 24 -7.23 -8.45 -10.96
N ALA A 25 -7.86 -7.77 -9.99
CA ALA A 25 -9.30 -7.84 -9.72
C ALA A 25 -10.17 -7.05 -10.73
N GLY A 26 -9.57 -6.38 -11.71
CA GLY A 26 -10.27 -5.70 -12.81
C GLY A 26 -10.36 -4.18 -12.69
N ALA A 27 -9.57 -3.53 -11.82
CA ALA A 27 -9.45 -2.07 -11.85
C ALA A 27 -8.88 -1.61 -13.22
N ASP A 28 -9.40 -0.50 -13.74
CA ASP A 28 -8.96 0.07 -15.00
C ASP A 28 -7.60 0.77 -14.83
N GLY A 29 -6.54 0.11 -15.31
CA GLY A 29 -5.17 0.61 -15.24
C GLY A 29 -4.97 1.93 -15.98
N ASP A 30 -5.69 2.18 -17.08
CA ASP A 30 -5.60 3.43 -17.83
C ASP A 30 -6.25 4.58 -17.04
N ALA A 31 -7.38 4.30 -16.38
CA ALA A 31 -8.01 5.27 -15.49
C ALA A 31 -7.12 5.60 -14.27
N VAL A 32 -6.44 4.61 -13.71
CA VAL A 32 -5.46 4.80 -12.63
C VAL A 32 -4.31 5.69 -13.09
N LEU A 33 -3.71 5.40 -14.24
CA LEU A 33 -2.63 6.22 -14.83
C LEU A 33 -3.10 7.65 -15.11
N ALA A 34 -4.31 7.83 -15.64
CA ALA A 34 -4.88 9.16 -15.91
C ALA A 34 -5.06 10.00 -14.63
N MET A 35 -5.41 9.36 -13.50
CA MET A 35 -5.47 10.03 -12.20
C MET A 35 -4.07 10.36 -11.66
N LEU A 36 -3.13 9.41 -11.71
CA LEU A 36 -1.75 9.62 -11.24
C LEU A 36 -1.04 10.77 -11.99
N ASN A 37 -1.28 10.91 -13.30
CA ASN A 37 -0.73 12.00 -14.10
C ASN A 37 -1.18 13.40 -13.65
N GLN A 38 -2.24 13.52 -12.84
CA GLN A 38 -2.69 14.81 -12.30
C GLN A 38 -1.85 15.29 -11.10
N LEU A 39 -1.01 14.42 -10.52
CA LEU A 39 -0.10 14.78 -9.42
C LEU A 39 1.08 15.68 -9.85
N ASP A 40 1.31 15.84 -11.16
CA ASP A 40 2.41 16.66 -11.72
C ASP A 40 3.80 16.25 -11.20
N LEU A 41 4.00 14.94 -11.04
CA LEU A 41 5.28 14.34 -10.64
C LEU A 41 6.17 14.09 -11.86
N PRO A 42 7.47 14.44 -11.83
CA PRO A 42 8.38 14.20 -12.93
C PRO A 42 8.87 12.75 -12.98
N ASP A 43 9.27 12.31 -14.18
CA ASP A 43 10.17 11.18 -14.43
C ASP A 43 9.83 9.87 -13.68
N TRP A 44 8.57 9.44 -13.78
CA TRP A 44 8.11 8.15 -13.31
C TRP A 44 7.37 7.36 -14.40
N GLU A 45 7.41 6.04 -14.26
CA GLU A 45 6.67 5.09 -15.08
C GLU A 45 6.03 4.05 -14.15
N LEU A 46 4.79 3.67 -14.42
CA LEU A 46 4.08 2.59 -13.73
C LEU A 46 3.69 1.54 -14.76
N THR A 47 4.15 0.31 -14.55
CA THR A 47 3.76 -0.86 -15.35
C THR A 47 3.02 -1.89 -14.51
N PHE A 48 2.15 -2.66 -15.16
CA PHE A 48 1.47 -3.80 -14.59
C PHE A 48 1.89 -5.06 -15.33
N GLU A 49 2.70 -5.89 -14.68
CA GLU A 49 3.33 -7.05 -15.29
C GLU A 49 2.67 -8.34 -14.78
N PRO A 50 2.14 -9.21 -15.66
CA PRO A 50 1.72 -10.56 -15.27
C PRO A 50 2.92 -11.37 -14.78
N VAL A 51 2.79 -11.95 -13.59
CA VAL A 51 3.86 -12.74 -12.97
C VAL A 51 3.32 -14.02 -12.36
N LEU A 52 4.23 -14.97 -12.12
CA LEU A 52 3.98 -16.15 -11.28
C LEU A 52 4.78 -16.02 -9.98
N ARG A 53 4.15 -16.27 -8.84
CA ARG A 53 4.81 -16.45 -7.53
C ARG A 53 4.27 -17.73 -6.90
N GLY A 54 5.14 -18.65 -6.50
CA GLY A 54 4.72 -19.91 -5.89
C GLY A 54 3.70 -20.71 -6.72
N GLY A 55 3.69 -20.54 -8.04
CA GLY A 55 2.74 -21.17 -8.96
C GLY A 55 1.38 -20.47 -9.13
N LEU A 56 1.13 -19.37 -8.42
CA LEU A 56 -0.07 -18.54 -8.61
C LEU A 56 0.20 -17.39 -9.59
N ALA A 57 -0.77 -17.10 -10.44
CA ALA A 57 -0.76 -15.92 -11.30
C ALA A 57 -1.25 -14.68 -10.55
N GLY A 58 -0.68 -13.53 -10.90
CA GLY A 58 -1.11 -12.22 -10.42
C GLY A 58 -0.38 -11.11 -11.15
N ILE A 59 -0.56 -9.87 -10.68
CA ILE A 59 0.05 -8.67 -11.25
C ILE A 59 1.11 -8.12 -10.31
N LYS A 60 2.28 -7.80 -10.86
CA LYS A 60 3.28 -6.94 -10.23
C LYS A 60 3.06 -5.52 -10.72
N ALA A 61 2.67 -4.62 -9.82
CA ALA A 61 2.77 -3.19 -10.09
C ALA A 61 4.24 -2.78 -9.91
N ARG A 62 4.80 -2.08 -10.89
CA ARG A 62 6.19 -1.65 -10.85
C ARG A 62 6.27 -0.16 -11.15
N VAL A 63 6.69 0.60 -10.15
CA VAL A 63 7.03 2.01 -10.31
C VAL A 63 8.53 2.12 -10.56
N VAL A 64 8.90 2.79 -11.65
CA VAL A 64 10.27 3.21 -11.92
C VAL A 64 10.29 4.72 -11.84
N ALA A 65 11.08 5.28 -10.94
CA ALA A 65 11.29 6.73 -10.83
C ALA A 65 12.78 7.06 -10.95
N HIS A 66 13.10 8.08 -11.74
CA HIS A 66 14.49 8.47 -12.01
C HIS A 66 15.01 9.60 -11.11
N GLU A 67 14.14 10.20 -10.28
CA GLU A 67 14.53 11.24 -9.32
C GLU A 67 15.26 10.64 -8.11
N THR A 68 16.48 11.11 -7.87
CA THR A 68 17.24 10.80 -6.65
C THR A 68 16.98 11.86 -5.58
N HIS A 69 16.18 11.51 -4.58
CA HIS A 69 16.12 12.15 -3.26
C HIS A 69 15.60 13.60 -3.19
N VAL A 70 14.35 13.84 -3.61
CA VAL A 70 13.61 15.00 -3.10
C VAL A 70 12.95 14.60 -1.78
N HIS A 71 13.45 15.13 -0.66
CA HIS A 71 12.76 15.00 0.62
C HIS A 71 11.51 15.86 0.61
N ARG A 72 10.34 15.21 0.51
CA ARG A 72 9.03 15.85 0.64
C ARG A 72 8.55 15.72 2.08
N THR A 73 8.04 16.80 2.65
CA THR A 73 7.33 16.72 3.93
C THR A 73 5.95 16.12 3.74
N ALA A 74 5.33 15.65 4.82
CA ALA A 74 3.92 15.24 4.80
C ALA A 74 3.00 16.36 4.26
N THR A 75 3.29 17.62 4.60
CA THR A 75 2.53 18.78 4.13
C THR A 75 2.73 19.03 2.62
N ASP A 76 3.94 18.85 2.08
CA ASP A 76 4.18 18.98 0.64
C ASP A 76 3.38 17.94 -0.16
N ILE A 77 3.37 16.70 0.31
CA ILE A 77 2.60 15.62 -0.32
C ILE A 77 1.10 15.89 -0.22
N ALA A 78 0.61 16.33 0.94
CA ALA A 78 -0.80 16.68 1.11
C ALA A 78 -1.24 17.79 0.14
N ALA A 79 -0.46 18.88 0.05
CA ALA A 79 -0.74 19.98 -0.87
C ALA A 79 -0.72 19.53 -2.35
N MET A 80 0.20 18.63 -2.72
CA MET A 80 0.24 18.03 -4.06
C MET A 80 -1.05 17.26 -4.37
N ILE A 81 -1.50 16.38 -3.47
CA ILE A 81 -2.72 15.59 -3.65
C ILE A 81 -3.95 16.49 -3.72
N GLU A 82 -4.05 17.51 -2.87
CA GLU A 82 -5.16 18.46 -2.88
C GLU A 82 -5.22 19.28 -4.18
N LYS A 83 -4.06 19.61 -4.77
CA LYS A 83 -3.98 20.33 -6.04
C LYS A 83 -4.31 19.46 -7.25
N ALA A 84 -4.12 18.14 -7.16
CA ALA A 84 -4.26 17.20 -8.27
C ALA A 84 -5.70 16.97 -8.76
N GLN A 85 -6.71 17.64 -8.19
CA GLN A 85 -8.13 17.57 -8.63
C GLN A 85 -8.69 16.14 -8.77
N LEU A 86 -8.16 15.20 -7.99
CA LEU A 86 -8.60 13.81 -7.98
C LEU A 86 -10.04 13.68 -7.45
N PRO A 87 -10.75 12.57 -7.77
CA PRO A 87 -12.03 12.28 -7.15
C PRO A 87 -11.95 12.32 -5.62
N SER A 88 -13.01 12.80 -4.97
CA SER A 88 -13.01 13.09 -3.53
C SER A 88 -12.66 11.86 -2.66
N ARG A 89 -13.08 10.66 -3.07
CA ARG A 89 -12.72 9.39 -2.42
C ARG A 89 -11.23 9.09 -2.53
N VAL A 90 -10.62 9.34 -3.69
CA VAL A 90 -9.17 9.14 -3.92
C VAL A 90 -8.37 10.09 -3.04
N THR A 91 -8.67 11.39 -3.09
CA THR A 91 -8.02 12.42 -2.26
C THR A 91 -8.12 12.08 -0.78
N LYS A 92 -9.33 11.75 -0.29
CA LYS A 92 -9.55 11.43 1.13
C LYS A 92 -8.74 10.21 1.57
N ARG A 93 -8.73 9.13 0.78
CA ARG A 93 -8.02 7.89 1.12
C ARG A 93 -6.49 8.08 1.09
N ALA A 94 -5.98 8.76 0.08
CA ALA A 94 -4.56 9.04 -0.04
C ALA A 94 -4.05 9.91 1.11
N LEU A 95 -4.76 11.01 1.41
CA LEU A 95 -4.41 11.88 2.55
C LEU A 95 -4.48 11.13 3.88
N ALA A 96 -5.53 10.33 4.12
CA ALA A 96 -5.63 9.53 5.35
C ALA A 96 -4.43 8.57 5.50
N THR A 97 -4.00 7.96 4.40
CA THR A 97 -2.84 7.06 4.38
C THR A 97 -1.54 7.80 4.73
N PHE A 98 -1.28 8.94 4.09
CA PHE A 98 -0.09 9.75 4.37
C PHE A 98 -0.08 10.31 5.79
N TRP A 99 -1.23 10.73 6.32
CA TRP A 99 -1.30 11.20 7.70
C TRP A 99 -1.09 10.08 8.72
N ALA A 100 -1.58 8.86 8.47
CA ALA A 100 -1.28 7.72 9.33
C ALA A 100 0.24 7.43 9.39
N LEU A 101 0.93 7.52 8.25
CA LEU A 101 2.39 7.41 8.18
C LEU A 101 3.07 8.55 8.94
N ALA A 102 2.67 9.81 8.68
CA ALA A 102 3.24 10.98 9.31
C ALA A 102 3.08 10.95 10.84
N GLU A 103 1.95 10.46 11.37
CA GLU A 103 1.74 10.33 12.81
C GLU A 103 2.72 9.34 13.46
N VAL A 104 2.96 8.20 12.81
CA VAL A 104 3.88 7.18 13.33
C VAL A 104 5.32 7.64 13.22
N GLU A 105 5.72 8.14 12.05
CA GLU A 105 7.06 8.69 11.83
C GLU A 105 7.34 9.89 12.75
N GLY A 106 6.36 10.77 12.95
CA GLY A 106 6.46 11.90 13.87
C GLY A 106 6.75 11.46 15.30
N ARG A 107 6.07 10.41 15.78
CA ARG A 107 6.35 9.81 17.10
C ARG A 107 7.75 9.21 17.17
N MET A 108 8.19 8.49 16.14
CA MET A 108 9.51 7.85 16.09
C MET A 108 10.65 8.87 16.07
N HIS A 109 10.41 10.03 15.45
CA HIS A 109 11.39 11.11 15.32
C HIS A 109 11.19 12.27 16.31
N ASN A 110 10.23 12.15 17.24
CA ASN A 110 9.86 13.18 18.21
C ASN A 110 9.60 14.56 17.57
N GLN A 111 8.83 14.56 16.47
CA GLN A 111 8.46 15.75 15.69
C GLN A 111 6.95 15.77 15.40
N PRO A 112 6.35 16.96 15.20
CA PRO A 112 4.97 17.07 14.75
C PRO A 112 4.78 16.36 13.39
N PRO A 113 3.65 15.67 13.17
CA PRO A 113 3.37 14.97 11.91
C PRO A 113 3.52 15.85 10.66
N GLU A 114 3.14 17.13 10.75
CA GLU A 114 3.18 18.08 9.65
C GLU A 114 4.61 18.43 9.20
N GLN A 115 5.58 18.23 10.09
CA GLN A 115 7.00 18.52 9.88
C GLN A 115 7.80 17.26 9.52
N VAL A 116 7.15 16.09 9.43
CA VAL A 116 7.82 14.85 9.08
C VAL A 116 8.36 14.92 7.67
N HIS A 117 9.67 14.75 7.55
CA HIS A 117 10.33 14.39 6.30
C HIS A 117 10.32 12.87 6.17
N PHE A 118 9.61 12.36 5.17
CA PHE A 118 9.63 10.93 4.94
C PHE A 118 10.99 10.52 4.35
N HIS A 119 11.67 9.60 5.03
CA HIS A 119 12.95 9.09 4.57
C HIS A 119 12.81 8.02 3.48
N GLU A 120 11.75 7.23 3.55
CA GLU A 120 11.47 6.12 2.62
C GLU A 120 10.13 6.31 1.90
N VAL A 121 9.12 6.82 2.61
CA VAL A 121 7.74 6.89 2.11
C VAL A 121 7.43 8.18 1.32
N GLY A 122 8.38 9.12 1.26
CA GLY A 122 8.27 10.37 0.50
C GLY A 122 8.84 10.28 -0.91
N ALA A 123 9.39 9.12 -1.26
CA ALA A 123 9.85 8.83 -2.60
C ALA A 123 8.66 8.66 -3.55
N ILE A 124 8.91 8.87 -4.84
CA ILE A 124 7.87 8.87 -5.88
C ILE A 124 7.17 7.52 -5.95
N ASP A 125 7.90 6.41 -5.82
CA ASP A 125 7.35 5.06 -5.78
C ASP A 125 6.24 4.89 -4.74
N SER A 126 6.47 5.34 -3.50
CA SER A 126 5.47 5.30 -2.43
C SER A 126 4.26 6.18 -2.70
N ILE A 127 4.46 7.35 -3.33
CA ILE A 127 3.36 8.24 -3.72
C ILE A 127 2.49 7.59 -4.80
N ILE A 128 3.13 7.04 -5.83
CA ILE A 128 2.44 6.34 -6.92
C ILE A 128 1.71 5.10 -6.40
N ASP A 129 2.32 4.32 -5.50
CA ASP A 129 1.69 3.15 -4.89
C ASP A 129 0.43 3.53 -4.08
N ILE A 130 0.53 4.52 -3.20
CA ILE A 130 -0.58 4.93 -2.33
C ILE A 130 -1.71 5.54 -3.16
N VAL A 131 -1.41 6.54 -3.99
CA VAL A 131 -2.43 7.23 -4.79
C VAL A 131 -2.99 6.29 -5.85
N GLY A 132 -2.15 5.45 -6.45
CA GLY A 132 -2.55 4.44 -7.43
C GLY A 132 -3.49 3.41 -6.83
N THR A 133 -3.20 2.92 -5.62
CA THR A 133 -4.11 2.02 -4.89
C THR A 133 -5.46 2.69 -4.62
N CYS A 134 -5.45 3.96 -4.20
CA CYS A 134 -6.68 4.72 -3.96
C CYS A 134 -7.49 4.94 -5.24
N ALA A 135 -6.82 5.20 -6.36
CA ALA A 135 -7.42 5.33 -7.69
C ALA A 135 -7.99 4.00 -8.20
N ALA A 136 -7.31 2.88 -7.95
CA ALA A 136 -7.79 1.55 -8.31
C ALA A 136 -9.04 1.15 -7.51
N LEU A 137 -9.09 1.48 -6.22
CA LEU A 137 -10.29 1.33 -5.39
C LEU A 137 -11.46 2.19 -5.91
N GLU A 138 -11.18 3.40 -6.40
CA GLU A 138 -12.20 4.26 -7.01
C GLU A 138 -12.69 3.71 -8.35
N SER A 139 -11.78 3.21 -9.19
CA SER A 139 -12.11 2.59 -10.48
C SER A 139 -13.01 1.36 -10.32
N LEU A 140 -12.78 0.57 -9.27
CA LEU A 140 -13.63 -0.56 -8.90
C LEU A 140 -14.90 -0.16 -8.15
N ASP A 141 -15.12 1.13 -7.88
CA ASP A 141 -16.23 1.67 -7.09
C ASP A 141 -16.36 1.06 -5.67
N ILE A 142 -15.24 0.77 -5.01
CA ILE A 142 -15.22 0.16 -3.66
C ILE A 142 -15.68 1.15 -2.61
N ASP A 143 -16.76 0.87 -1.88
CA ASP A 143 -17.26 1.67 -0.75
C ASP A 143 -16.53 1.35 0.55
N GLU A 144 -16.44 0.06 0.87
CA GLU A 144 -15.87 -0.44 2.13
C GLU A 144 -14.65 -1.32 1.89
N ILE A 145 -13.68 -1.20 2.79
CA ILE A 145 -12.45 -1.99 2.74
C ILE A 145 -12.40 -2.82 4.01
N TRP A 146 -12.30 -4.13 3.87
CA TRP A 146 -12.10 -5.04 4.97
C TRP A 146 -10.77 -5.75 4.80
N ALA A 147 -10.18 -6.23 5.89
CA ALA A 147 -8.93 -6.97 5.81
C ALA A 147 -8.85 -8.11 6.81
N SER A 148 -8.14 -9.17 6.43
CA SER A 148 -7.72 -10.22 7.36
C SER A 148 -6.75 -9.67 8.42
N ALA A 149 -6.32 -10.52 9.35
CA ALA A 149 -5.14 -10.20 10.15
C ALA A 149 -3.93 -9.94 9.22
N ILE A 150 -3.11 -8.95 9.58
CA ILE A 150 -1.91 -8.56 8.82
C ILE A 150 -0.78 -9.54 9.12
N THR A 151 -0.28 -10.21 8.09
CA THR A 151 0.84 -11.15 8.24
C THR A 151 2.17 -10.40 8.22
N THR A 152 3.04 -10.70 9.18
CA THR A 152 4.39 -10.14 9.26
C THR A 152 5.46 -11.23 9.23
N GLY A 153 6.67 -10.86 8.84
CA GLY A 153 7.85 -11.72 8.92
C GLY A 153 8.74 -11.39 10.12
N THR A 154 9.97 -11.89 10.09
CA THR A 154 11.00 -11.74 11.13
C THR A 154 12.35 -11.35 10.52
N GLY A 155 13.34 -11.07 11.37
CA GLY A 155 14.71 -10.76 10.96
C GLY A 155 15.01 -9.26 10.99
N THR A 156 15.80 -8.80 10.02
CA THR A 156 16.19 -7.40 9.86
C THR A 156 16.06 -6.96 8.40
N THR A 157 15.95 -5.65 8.17
CA THR A 157 15.96 -5.05 6.83
C THR A 157 16.85 -3.80 6.82
N GLN A 158 17.34 -3.42 5.64
CA GLN A 158 18.11 -2.20 5.46
C GLN A 158 17.18 -1.03 5.16
N ALA A 159 17.37 0.05 5.90
CA ALA A 159 16.58 1.27 5.85
C ALA A 159 17.50 2.51 5.83
N ALA A 160 16.91 3.70 5.65
CA ALA A 160 17.63 4.97 5.81
C ALA A 160 18.25 5.11 7.23
N HIS A 161 17.70 4.39 8.21
CA HIS A 161 18.16 4.32 9.59
C HIS A 161 19.22 3.24 9.84
N GLY A 162 19.73 2.60 8.77
CA GLY A 162 20.60 1.44 8.84
C GLY A 162 19.80 0.13 8.95
N GLU A 163 20.40 -0.87 9.59
CA GLU A 163 19.74 -2.16 9.81
C GLU A 163 18.71 -2.05 10.94
N ILE A 164 17.44 -2.34 10.63
CA ILE A 164 16.31 -2.25 11.55
C ILE A 164 15.60 -3.60 11.69
N PRO A 165 14.89 -3.87 12.81
CA PRO A 165 14.17 -5.12 12.98
C PRO A 165 13.01 -5.26 11.98
N VAL A 166 12.63 -6.50 11.68
CA VAL A 166 11.39 -6.86 10.99
C VAL A 166 10.43 -7.50 12.01
N PRO A 167 9.18 -7.02 12.13
CA PRO A 167 8.57 -5.93 11.36
C PRO A 167 9.23 -4.57 11.64
N ALA A 168 9.34 -3.72 10.61
CA ALA A 168 9.92 -2.38 10.76
C ALA A 168 9.21 -1.59 11.86
N PRO A 169 9.91 -0.72 12.63
CA PRO A 169 9.30 0.01 13.73
C PRO A 169 8.10 0.88 13.31
N ALA A 170 8.12 1.46 12.11
CA ALA A 170 6.99 2.19 11.54
C ALA A 170 5.79 1.25 11.30
N THR A 171 6.02 0.07 10.72
CA THR A 171 5.00 -0.98 10.58
C THR A 171 4.40 -1.38 11.93
N VAL A 172 5.24 -1.59 12.96
CA VAL A 172 4.75 -1.91 14.32
C VAL A 172 3.89 -0.77 14.88
N GLY A 173 4.32 0.48 14.72
CA GLY A 173 3.59 1.66 15.18
C GLY A 173 2.21 1.82 14.51
N LEU A 174 2.13 1.54 13.20
CA LEU A 174 0.89 1.57 12.44
C LEU A 174 -0.10 0.47 12.87
N LEU A 175 0.42 -0.71 13.21
CA LEU A 175 -0.40 -1.89 13.53
C LEU A 175 -0.88 -1.95 14.99
N VAL A 176 -0.67 -0.90 15.80
CA VAL A 176 -1.21 -0.83 17.17
C VAL A 176 -2.74 -0.90 17.13
N GLY A 177 -3.31 -1.95 17.73
CA GLY A 177 -4.75 -2.20 17.74
C GLY A 177 -5.29 -2.96 16.53
N VAL A 178 -4.42 -3.33 15.58
CA VAL A 178 -4.78 -4.13 14.39
C VAL A 178 -4.51 -5.62 14.65
N PRO A 179 -5.38 -6.55 14.23
CA PRO A 179 -5.10 -7.98 14.29
C PRO A 179 -3.88 -8.33 13.42
N THR A 180 -2.87 -8.98 14.01
CA THR A 180 -1.64 -9.37 13.32
C THR A 180 -1.35 -10.86 13.47
N ARG A 181 -0.55 -11.39 12.54
CA ARG A 181 -0.06 -12.77 12.55
C ARG A 181 1.41 -12.80 12.19
N GLY A 182 2.26 -13.17 13.15
CA GLY A 182 3.69 -13.40 12.90
C GLY A 182 3.94 -14.71 12.14
N THR A 183 5.05 -14.75 11.40
CA THR A 183 5.54 -15.95 10.70
C THR A 183 7.06 -16.05 10.83
N GLU A 184 7.63 -17.22 10.57
CA GLU A 184 9.09 -17.44 10.57
C GLU A 184 9.78 -17.01 9.26
N VAL A 185 9.09 -16.28 8.37
CA VAL A 185 9.69 -15.84 7.10
C VAL A 185 10.69 -14.72 7.39
N PRO A 186 11.99 -14.90 7.05
CA PRO A 186 13.06 -13.98 7.47
C PRO A 186 13.14 -12.74 6.56
N PHE A 187 12.00 -12.16 6.20
CA PHE A 187 11.88 -10.98 5.34
C PHE A 187 10.73 -10.10 5.78
N GLU A 188 10.79 -8.82 5.44
CA GLU A 188 9.65 -7.92 5.56
C GLU A 188 8.54 -8.36 4.59
N LEU A 189 7.44 -8.87 5.15
CA LEU A 189 6.23 -9.26 4.41
C LEU A 189 5.21 -8.12 4.30
N THR A 190 5.14 -7.28 5.34
CA THR A 190 4.29 -6.09 5.35
C THR A 190 5.17 -4.87 5.49
N THR A 191 5.12 -3.97 4.51
CA THR A 191 5.85 -2.70 4.53
C THR A 191 5.04 -1.62 5.26
N PRO A 192 5.67 -0.53 5.72
CA PRO A 192 4.94 0.59 6.31
C PRO A 192 3.83 1.13 5.39
N THR A 193 4.11 1.24 4.09
CA THR A 193 3.14 1.69 3.07
C THR A 193 1.91 0.79 2.99
N GLY A 194 2.11 -0.53 2.91
CA GLY A 194 1.01 -1.49 2.86
C GLY A 194 0.18 -1.51 4.14
N ALA A 195 0.83 -1.43 5.31
CA ALA A 195 0.16 -1.33 6.60
C ALA A 195 -0.69 -0.03 6.69
N ALA A 196 -0.13 1.11 6.31
CA ALA A 196 -0.80 2.40 6.37
C ALA A 196 -2.04 2.44 5.47
N LEU A 197 -1.98 1.86 4.26
CA LEU A 197 -3.11 1.78 3.35
C LEU A 197 -4.32 1.11 4.01
N LEU A 198 -4.13 -0.01 4.70
CA LEU A 198 -5.23 -0.70 5.37
C LEU A 198 -5.62 -0.03 6.68
N VAL A 199 -4.66 0.41 7.51
CA VAL A 199 -4.94 1.10 8.77
C VAL A 199 -5.79 2.36 8.56
N ALA A 200 -5.47 3.15 7.53
CA ALA A 200 -6.16 4.40 7.27
C ALA A 200 -7.54 4.23 6.62
N ASN A 201 -7.76 3.13 5.89
CA ASN A 201 -8.93 3.02 5.01
C ASN A 201 -9.84 1.81 5.30
N ALA A 202 -9.42 0.84 6.11
CA ALA A 202 -10.23 -0.32 6.43
C ALA A 202 -11.43 0.07 7.33
N THR A 203 -12.62 -0.32 6.90
CA THR A 203 -13.88 -0.30 7.64
C THR A 203 -13.86 -1.31 8.79
N GLY A 204 -13.18 -2.44 8.62
CA GLY A 204 -13.12 -3.48 9.65
C GLY A 204 -12.07 -4.56 9.39
N TRP A 205 -11.82 -5.35 10.43
CA TRP A 205 -10.82 -6.42 10.45
C TRP A 205 -11.47 -7.75 10.79
N GLY A 206 -11.02 -8.83 10.15
CA GLY A 206 -11.46 -10.18 10.49
C GLY A 206 -11.61 -11.11 9.28
N PRO A 207 -12.37 -12.21 9.44
CA PRO A 207 -12.67 -13.10 8.32
C PRO A 207 -13.42 -12.35 7.21
N MET A 208 -13.38 -12.89 6.00
CA MET A 208 -14.14 -12.35 4.87
C MET A 208 -15.61 -12.16 5.25
N PRO A 209 -16.19 -10.96 5.08
CA PRO A 209 -17.59 -10.72 5.40
C PRO A 209 -18.51 -11.52 4.47
N ALA A 210 -19.79 -11.60 4.84
CA ALA A 210 -20.79 -12.16 3.93
C ALA A 210 -20.94 -11.23 2.72
N MET A 211 -20.48 -11.69 1.54
CA MET A 211 -20.49 -10.94 0.29
C MET A 211 -20.73 -11.87 -0.89
N GLN A 212 -21.22 -11.32 -2.00
CA GLN A 212 -21.18 -12.01 -3.29
C GLN A 212 -19.86 -11.68 -3.95
N ILE A 213 -19.07 -12.70 -4.27
CA ILE A 213 -17.80 -12.51 -4.98
C ILE A 213 -18.09 -12.18 -6.44
N GLU A 214 -17.67 -11.02 -6.89
CA GLU A 214 -17.74 -10.58 -8.27
C GLU A 214 -16.37 -10.70 -8.96
N ALA A 215 -15.30 -10.42 -8.22
CA ALA A 215 -13.93 -10.50 -8.73
C ALA A 215 -12.94 -10.85 -7.62
N SER A 216 -11.74 -11.27 -8.02
CA SER A 216 -10.61 -11.44 -7.11
C SER A 216 -9.31 -11.20 -7.88
N GLY A 217 -8.29 -10.72 -7.19
CA GLY A 217 -6.98 -10.49 -7.79
C GLY A 217 -5.82 -10.71 -6.82
N PHE A 218 -4.66 -10.99 -7.37
CA PHE A 218 -3.40 -11.15 -6.64
C PHE A 218 -2.39 -10.09 -7.06
N GLY A 219 -1.85 -9.38 -6.08
CA GLY A 219 -0.74 -8.45 -6.26
C GLY A 219 0.56 -9.04 -5.73
N ALA A 220 1.57 -9.11 -6.57
CA ALA A 220 2.82 -9.81 -6.29
C ALA A 220 3.91 -8.89 -5.70
N GLY A 221 4.59 -9.36 -4.67
CA GLY A 221 5.82 -8.75 -4.18
C GLY A 221 7.04 -9.13 -5.02
N ASP A 222 8.17 -8.47 -4.77
CA ASP A 222 9.40 -8.69 -5.56
C ASP A 222 10.03 -10.07 -5.34
N ARG A 223 9.98 -10.57 -4.11
CA ARG A 223 10.71 -11.78 -3.71
C ARG A 223 9.94 -13.04 -4.05
N ASP A 224 10.64 -14.06 -4.52
CA ASP A 224 10.17 -15.44 -4.44
C ASP A 224 10.45 -15.98 -3.04
N LEU A 225 9.40 -16.49 -2.38
CA LEU A 225 9.47 -17.06 -1.05
C LEU A 225 9.36 -18.57 -1.14
N GLU A 226 10.22 -19.29 -0.41
CA GLU A 226 10.15 -20.74 -0.37
C GLU A 226 8.86 -21.20 0.33
N GLY A 227 8.12 -22.10 -0.31
CA GLY A 227 6.92 -22.72 0.25
C GLY A 227 5.68 -21.81 0.34
N ARG A 228 5.71 -20.58 -0.20
CA ARG A 228 4.53 -19.70 -0.28
C ARG A 228 4.60 -18.67 -1.41
N PRO A 229 3.46 -18.28 -1.99
CA PRO A 229 3.42 -17.15 -2.91
C PRO A 229 3.54 -15.83 -2.14
N ASN A 230 4.48 -14.97 -2.56
CA ASN A 230 4.62 -13.61 -2.03
C ASN A 230 3.59 -12.68 -2.66
N MET A 231 2.34 -12.77 -2.21
CA MET A 231 1.22 -12.05 -2.80
C MET A 231 0.24 -11.55 -1.74
N THR A 232 -0.43 -10.44 -2.06
CA THR A 232 -1.67 -10.01 -1.40
C THR A 232 -2.83 -10.40 -2.29
N GLN A 233 -3.88 -10.98 -1.73
CA GLN A 233 -5.13 -11.22 -2.45
C GLN A 233 -6.17 -10.17 -2.07
N VAL A 234 -6.95 -9.71 -3.04
CA VAL A 234 -8.18 -8.95 -2.81
C VAL A 234 -9.37 -9.71 -3.39
N ILE A 235 -10.51 -9.62 -2.72
CA ILE A 235 -11.80 -10.17 -3.15
C ILE A 235 -12.81 -9.02 -3.16
N VAL A 236 -13.51 -8.84 -4.27
CA VAL A 236 -14.51 -7.78 -4.50
C VAL A 236 -15.90 -8.38 -4.66
#